data_AF-G4CSM1-F1
#
_entry.id   AF-G4CSM1-F1
#
_cell.length_a   1.000
_cell.length_b   1.000
_cell.length_c   1.000
_cell.angle_alpha   90.00
_cell.angle_beta   90.00
_cell.angle_gamma   90.00
#
_symmetry.space_group_name_H-M   'P 1'
#
loop_
_entity.id
_entity.type
_entity.pdbx_description
1 polymer ?
#
loop_
_entity_poly.entity_id
_entity_poly.type
_entity_poly.pdbx_seq_one_letter_code
_entity_poly.pdbx_strand_id
1 'polypeptide(L)' 'MCYFDLPTGQARLTTDASKAALPFFLKHGFQVQHENRIRRNGVKLINYRVVYDLSQDF' A
#
# COMPACT_ATOMS: atom_id res chain seq x y z
N MET A 1 8.52 2.73 -4.90
CA MET A 1 9.47 1.91 -4.13
C MET A 1 8.65 1.10 -3.16
N CYS A 2 8.40 -0.18 -3.47
CA CYS A 2 7.78 -1.12 -2.54
C CYS A 2 8.92 -1.66 -1.67
N TYR A 3 8.76 -1.65 -0.35
CA TYR A 3 9.74 -2.22 0.58
C TYR A 3 9.22 -3.56 1.09
N PHE A 4 10.13 -4.52 1.23
CA PHE A 4 9.85 -5.84 1.82
C PHE A 4 10.43 -5.83 3.24
N ASP A 5 9.56 -5.76 4.26
CA ASP A 5 9.98 -6.07 5.63
C ASP A 5 9.86 -7.58 5.82
N LEU A 6 10.99 -8.26 6.01
CA LEU A 6 11.02 -9.68 6.40
C LEU A 6 11.94 -9.83 7.62
N PRO A 7 11.35 -10.04 8.80
CA PRO A 7 11.57 -11.31 9.48
C PRO A 7 10.31 -11.87 10.17
N THR A 8 10.18 -13.21 10.10
CA THR A 8 9.22 -14.10 10.80
C THR A 8 7.72 -13.95 10.48
N GLY A 9 7.20 -14.92 9.72
CA GLY A 9 5.85 -15.48 9.89
C GLY A 9 4.69 -14.79 9.19
N GLN A 10 4.83 -13.54 8.75
CA GLN A 10 3.76 -12.87 8.00
C GLN A 10 4.34 -11.98 6.91
N ALA A 11 4.58 -12.57 5.74
CA ALA A 11 5.07 -11.84 4.60
C ALA A 11 3.92 -10.95 4.09
N ARG A 12 4.00 -9.65 4.33
CA ARG A 12 3.04 -8.68 3.79
C ARG A 12 3.75 -7.75 2.82
N LEU A 13 3.14 -7.53 1.66
CA LEU A 13 3.58 -6.47 0.76
C LEU A 13 2.90 -5.17 1.17
N THR A 14 3.66 -4.08 1.23
CA THR A 14 3.12 -2.76 1.55
C THR A 14 3.52 -1.74 0.50
N THR A 15 2.62 -0.80 0.18
CA THR A 15 2.92 0.32 -0.72
C THR A 15 2.00 1.50 -0.44
N ASP A 16 2.51 2.71 -0.67
CA ASP A 16 1.72 3.94 -0.62
C ASP A 16 1.22 4.29 -2.04
N ALA A 17 0.03 3.82 -2.37
CA ALA A 17 -0.61 3.98 -3.69
C ALA A 17 -1.22 5.37 -3.86
N SER A 18 -0.98 6.03 -4.99
CA SER A 18 -1.68 7.28 -5.32
C SER A 18 -3.19 7.04 -5.43
N LYS A 19 -4.01 8.08 -5.25
CA LYS A 19 -5.47 7.98 -5.45
C LYS A 19 -5.86 7.38 -6.81
N ALA A 20 -5.09 7.69 -7.86
CA ALA A 20 -5.32 7.17 -9.20
C ALA A 20 -4.93 5.68 -9.35
N ALA A 21 -3.89 5.22 -8.64
CA ALA A 21 -3.44 3.84 -8.69
C ALA A 21 -4.19 2.91 -7.72
N LEU A 22 -4.92 3.47 -6.74
CA LEU A 22 -5.64 2.69 -5.73
C LEU A 22 -6.53 1.58 -6.33
N PRO A 23 -7.37 1.83 -7.38
CA PRO A 23 -8.21 0.78 -7.95
C PRO A 23 -7.42 -0.41 -8.52
N PHE A 24 -6.22 -0.18 -9.04
CA PHE A 24 -5.34 -1.26 -9.50
C PHE A 24 -4.96 -2.17 -8.34
N PHE A 25 -4.49 -1.62 -7.22
CA PHE A 25 -4.08 -2.43 -6.07
C PHE A 25 -5.26 -3.18 -5.45
N LEU A 26 -6.42 -2.53 -5.30
CA LEU A 26 -7.62 -3.18 -4.79
C LEU A 26 -8.07 -4.36 -5.66
N LYS A 27 -7.97 -4.22 -6.99
CA LYS A 27 -8.28 -5.31 -7.92
C LYS A 27 -7.33 -6.51 -7.79
N HIS A 28 -6.10 -6.29 -7.31
CA HIS A 28 -5.10 -7.34 -7.10
C HIS A 28 -5.06 -7.83 -5.64
N GLY A 29 -6.14 -7.65 -4.88
CA GLY A 29 -6.29 -8.22 -3.53
C GLY A 29 -5.59 -7.43 -2.42
N PHE A 30 -4.98 -6.28 -2.72
CA PHE A 30 -4.50 -5.39 -1.67
C PHE A 30 -5.68 -4.75 -0.94
N GLN A 31 -5.50 -4.47 0.35
CA GLN A 31 -6.48 -3.83 1.21
C GLN A 31 -5.97 -2.47 1.69
N VAL A 32 -6.86 -1.48 1.82
CA VAL A 32 -6.49 -0.18 2.41
C VAL A 32 -6.22 -0.35 3.89
N GLN A 33 -5.03 0.05 4.31
CA GLN A 33 -4.68 0.17 5.72
C GLN A 33 -4.92 1.60 6.23
N HIS A 34 -4.53 2.62 5.46
CA HIS A 34 -4.58 4.02 5.91
C HIS A 34 -4.57 5.03 4.74
N GLU A 35 -5.28 6.16 4.87
CA GLU A 35 -5.16 7.32 3.95
C GLU A 35 -4.09 8.28 4.45
N ASN A 36 -3.04 8.56 3.67
CA ASN A 36 -2.07 9.58 4.03
C ASN A 36 -2.34 10.90 3.31
N ARG A 37 -2.18 11.99 4.06
CA ARG A 37 -2.17 13.36 3.53
C ARG A 37 -0.75 13.90 3.59
N ILE A 38 -0.13 14.03 2.42
CA ILE A 38 1.27 14.46 2.31
C ILE A 38 1.37 15.82 1.65
N ARG A 39 2.40 16.60 2.00
CA ARG A 39 2.76 17.82 1.26
C ARG A 39 4.01 17.54 0.44
N ARG A 40 3.95 17.77 -0.88
CA ARG A 40 5.13 17.74 -1.77
C ARG A 40 5.19 19.04 -2.53
N ASN A 41 6.32 19.75 -2.44
CA ASN A 41 6.55 21.02 -3.12
C ASN A 41 5.41 22.04 -2.90
N GLY A 42 4.91 22.14 -1.66
CA GLY A 42 3.79 23.03 -1.31
C GLY A 42 2.39 22.52 -1.68
N VAL A 43 2.28 21.46 -2.48
CA VAL A 43 0.99 20.86 -2.88
C VAL A 43 0.56 19.79 -1.88
N LYS A 44 -0.71 19.85 -1.44
CA LYS A 44 -1.33 18.79 -0.62
C LYS A 44 -1.80 17.66 -1.52
N LEU A 45 -1.33 16.44 -1.25
CA LEU A 45 -1.65 15.23 -1.98
C LEU A 45 -2.23 14.18 -1.04
N ILE A 46 -3.04 13.28 -1.61
CA ILE A 46 -3.59 12.12 -0.94
C ILE A 46 -3.05 10.86 -1.61
N ASN A 47 -2.50 9.94 -0.82
CA ASN A 47 -2.19 8.58 -1.22
C ASN A 47 -2.69 7.62 -0.12
N TYR A 48 -2.65 6.32 -0.38
CA TYR A 48 -3.21 5.30 0.49
C TYR A 48 -2.16 4.24 0.76
N ARG A 49 -1.89 3.97 2.03
CA ARG A 49 -1.16 2.77 2.41
C ARG A 49 -2.05 1.56 2.17
N VAL A 50 -1.59 0.67 1.32
CA VAL A 50 -2.26 -0.60 1.05
C VAL A 50 -1.36 -1.77 1.39
N VAL A 51 -1.98 -2.88 1.77
CA VAL A 51 -1.31 -4.10 2.23
C VAL A 51 -1.85 -5.33 1.50
N TYR A 52 -0.98 -6.25 1.11
CA TYR A 52 -1.34 -7.59 0.63
C TYR A 52 -0.73 -8.61 1.56
N ASP A 53 -1.54 -9.53 2.08
CA ASP A 53 -1.06 -10.62 2.93
C ASP A 53 -0.69 -11.82 2.05
N LEU A 54 0.61 -12.17 2.00
CA LEU A 54 1.09 -13.28 1.17
C LEU A 54 0.71 -14.65 1.75
N SER A 55 0.14 -14.71 2.96
CA SER A 55 -0.47 -15.94 3.47
C SER A 55 -1.79 -16.29 2.78
N GLN A 56 -2.37 -15.39 1.99
CA GLN A 56 -3.61 -15.63 1.25
C GLN A 56 -3.42 -16.61 0.07
N ASP A 57 -2.18 -16.94 -0.28
CA ASP A 57 -1.82 -17.75 -1.45
C ASP A 57 -1.38 -19.19 -1.11
N PHE A 58 -1.47 -19.62 0.16
CA PHE A 58 -1.06 -20.95 0.64
C PHE A 58 -2.14 -21.65 1.47
#